data_AF-A0A9D8VQ94-F1
#
_entry.id   AF-A0A9D8VQ94-F1
#
_cell.length_a   1.000
_cell.length_b   1.000
_cell.length_c   1.000
_cell.angle_alpha   90.00
_cell.angle_beta   90.00
_cell.angle_gamma   90.00
#
_symmetry.space_group_name_H-M   'P 1'
#
loop_
_entity.id
_entity.type
_entity.pdbx_description
1 polymer ?
#
loop_
_entity_poly.entity_id
_entity_poly.type
_entity_poly.pdbx_seq_one_letter_code
_entity_poly.pdbx_strand_id
1 'polypeptide(L)'
;MTTEKLNTKIELTEAAIDLYIEDKFSIPNLTDKTGKTASEIYALFPNKKSILQFYYPSLVIRYRAMIGEIEDFDSYTIAEKLSNFCYTLFDMMDDRRAFVEDTFEKYEWKCTSNTEFRNEIKDLFIDFFTTDGRIATSAGFFIGDLFYSSLRTQYVFLVKFWLEDESEDKERTFALVDKLTGFIEELVYSKIVDKGFDLAKYSVSAFGFSQQVEDFNEWVSSWFEDEHEVEIEITDEEDEETEDE
;
A
#
# COMPACT_ATOMS: atom_id res chain seq x y z
N MET A 1 -4.42 -8.87 15.35
CA MET A 1 -3.85 -8.26 16.59
C MET A 1 -5.01 -7.78 17.46
N THR A 2 -4.94 -7.83 18.79
CA THR A 2 -6.01 -7.25 19.63
C THR A 2 -5.88 -5.73 19.68
N THR A 3 -7.00 -5.00 19.83
CA THR A 3 -7.01 -3.53 19.93
C THR A 3 -6.08 -3.00 21.03
N GLU A 4 -6.03 -3.68 22.17
CA GLU A 4 -5.15 -3.34 23.29
C GLU A 4 -3.66 -3.43 22.92
N LYS A 5 -3.26 -4.50 22.21
CA LYS A 5 -1.88 -4.66 21.73
C LYS A 5 -1.50 -3.59 20.71
N LEU A 6 -2.43 -3.24 19.82
CA LEU A 6 -2.22 -2.19 18.83
C LEU A 6 -2.04 -0.82 19.50
N ASN A 7 -2.92 -0.43 20.42
CA ASN A 7 -2.80 0.82 21.16
C ASN A 7 -1.48 0.90 21.93
N THR A 8 -1.06 -0.23 22.53
CA THR A 8 0.25 -0.32 23.20
C THR A 8 1.41 -0.15 22.21
N LYS A 9 1.35 -0.74 21.01
CA LYS A 9 2.37 -0.56 19.98
C LYS A 9 2.47 0.91 19.55
N ILE A 10 1.34 1.61 19.39
CA ILE A 10 1.29 3.03 19.05
C ILE A 10 1.92 3.86 20.16
N GLU A 11 1.53 3.66 21.42
CA GLU A 11 2.08 4.37 22.58
C GLU A 11 3.62 4.23 22.67
N LEU A 12 4.11 2.99 22.56
CA LEU A 12 5.55 2.70 22.57
C LEU A 12 6.29 3.39 21.41
N THR A 13 5.66 3.45 20.24
CA THR A 13 6.25 4.06 19.03
C THR A 13 6.33 5.57 19.17
N GLU A 14 5.27 6.23 19.62
CA GLU A 14 5.26 7.67 19.89
C GLU A 14 6.31 8.06 20.93
N ALA A 15 6.38 7.31 22.05
CA ALA A 15 7.40 7.53 23.06
C ALA A 15 8.82 7.32 22.53
N ALA A 16 9.00 6.34 21.63
CA ALA A 16 10.29 6.07 20.98
C ALA A 16 10.70 7.18 20.02
N ILE A 17 9.76 7.75 19.26
CA ILE A 17 9.99 8.89 18.35
C ILE A 17 10.44 10.11 19.13
N ASP A 18 9.76 10.45 20.22
CA ASP A 18 10.17 11.58 21.07
C ASP A 18 11.62 11.39 21.58
N LEU A 19 11.97 10.18 22.05
CA LEU A 19 13.33 9.87 22.49
C LEU A 19 14.32 9.88 21.32
N TYR A 20 13.89 9.53 20.11
CA TYR A 20 14.69 9.54 18.90
C TYR A 20 15.08 10.96 18.51
N ILE A 21 14.12 11.88 18.49
CA ILE A 21 14.33 13.30 18.19
C ILE A 21 15.26 13.95 19.22
N GLU A 22 15.23 13.50 20.48
CA GLU A 22 16.15 13.94 21.52
C GLU A 22 17.54 13.27 21.50
N ASP A 23 17.85 12.43 20.50
CA ASP A 23 19.07 11.60 20.43
C ASP A 23 19.27 10.66 21.64
N LYS A 24 18.20 10.34 22.35
CA LYS A 24 18.19 9.53 23.58
C LYS A 24 17.51 8.17 23.40
N PHE A 25 17.17 7.79 22.17
CA PHE A 25 16.45 6.55 21.97
C PHE A 25 17.30 5.35 22.42
N SER A 26 16.84 4.64 23.44
CA SER A 26 17.40 3.39 23.94
C SER A 26 16.26 2.59 24.58
N ILE A 27 16.38 1.26 24.66
CA ILE A 27 15.35 0.45 25.33
C ILE A 27 15.23 0.84 26.81
N PRO A 28 16.32 1.04 27.59
CA PRO A 28 16.21 1.53 28.96
C PRO A 28 15.46 2.86 29.09
N ASN A 29 15.76 3.84 28.23
CA ASN A 29 15.05 5.12 28.28
C ASN A 29 13.57 4.98 27.89
N LEU A 30 13.26 4.04 26.98
CA LEU A 30 11.87 3.73 26.62
C LEU A 30 11.12 3.04 27.76
N THR A 31 11.77 2.13 28.50
CA THR A 31 11.18 1.51 29.70
C THR A 31 10.93 2.57 30.79
N ASP A 32 11.86 3.49 30.98
CA ASP A 32 11.72 4.57 31.97
C ASP A 32 10.59 5.54 31.59
N LYS A 33 10.43 5.84 30.29
CA LYS A 33 9.39 6.75 29.79
C LYS A 33 7.99 6.15 29.81
N THR A 34 7.85 4.86 29.53
CA THR A 34 6.54 4.20 29.33
C THR A 34 6.11 3.32 30.50
N GLY A 35 7.02 3.03 31.45
CA GLY A 35 6.79 2.09 32.55
C GLY A 35 6.67 0.62 32.12
N LYS A 36 6.82 0.32 30.82
CA LYS A 36 6.82 -1.04 30.27
C LYS A 36 8.18 -1.70 30.50
N THR A 37 8.21 -3.00 30.76
CA THR A 37 9.45 -3.75 30.84
C THR A 37 10.04 -4.02 29.45
N ALA A 38 11.35 -4.27 29.37
CA ALA A 38 11.99 -4.65 28.12
C ALA A 38 11.37 -5.93 27.51
N SER A 39 10.96 -6.88 28.36
CA SER A 39 10.29 -8.12 27.91
C SER A 39 8.96 -7.83 27.23
N GLU A 40 8.14 -6.94 27.79
CA GLU A 40 6.86 -6.52 27.17
C GLU A 40 7.07 -5.81 25.84
N ILE A 41 8.11 -4.96 25.74
CA ILE A 41 8.46 -4.28 24.48
C ILE A 41 8.88 -5.31 23.43
N TYR A 42 9.76 -6.25 23.77
CA TYR A 42 10.23 -7.27 22.83
C TYR A 42 9.17 -8.31 22.46
N ALA A 43 8.13 -8.49 23.29
CA ALA A 43 6.97 -9.29 22.93
C ALA A 43 6.12 -8.67 21.81
N LEU A 44 6.21 -7.34 21.61
CA LEU A 44 5.49 -6.60 20.59
C LEU A 44 6.37 -6.24 19.37
N PHE A 45 7.66 -6.07 19.60
CA PHE A 45 8.63 -5.61 18.60
C PHE A 45 9.88 -6.50 18.60
N PRO A 46 10.24 -7.14 17.48
CA PRO A 46 11.40 -8.03 17.43
C PRO A 46 12.72 -7.32 17.72
N ASN A 47 12.82 -6.01 17.44
CA ASN A 47 14.01 -5.22 17.69
C ASN A 47 13.71 -3.72 17.80
N LYS A 48 14.67 -2.94 18.30
CA LYS A 48 14.56 -1.49 18.47
C LYS A 48 14.19 -0.74 17.19
N LYS A 49 14.71 -1.19 16.03
CA LYS A 49 14.42 -0.58 14.72
C LYS A 49 12.94 -0.75 14.34
N SER A 50 12.36 -1.93 14.60
CA SER A 50 10.96 -2.21 14.29
C SER A 50 9.97 -1.33 15.07
N ILE A 51 10.37 -0.78 16.22
CA ILE A 51 9.58 0.20 16.96
C ILE A 51 9.42 1.48 16.13
N LEU A 52 10.53 2.04 15.63
CA LEU A 52 10.49 3.26 14.82
C LEU A 52 9.83 3.02 13.46
N GLN A 53 10.07 1.87 12.83
CA GLN A 53 9.46 1.54 11.55
C GLN A 53 7.94 1.42 11.63
N PHE A 54 7.40 0.99 12.78
CA PHE A 54 5.96 0.83 12.97
C PHE A 54 5.19 2.16 12.93
N TYR A 55 5.88 3.30 13.03
CA TYR A 55 5.25 4.60 12.84
C TYR A 55 4.45 4.66 11.53
N TYR A 56 5.06 4.27 10.41
CA TYR A 56 4.44 4.36 9.09
C TYR A 56 3.16 3.51 8.92
N PRO A 57 3.15 2.19 9.18
CA PRO A 57 1.89 1.43 9.14
C PRO A 57 0.88 1.94 10.17
N SER A 58 1.31 2.46 11.32
CA SER A 58 0.39 3.03 12.31
C SER A 58 -0.41 4.23 11.77
N LEU A 59 0.13 5.00 10.82
CA LEU A 59 -0.59 6.09 10.16
C LEU A 59 -1.82 5.58 9.41
N VAL A 60 -1.66 4.51 8.63
CA VAL A 60 -2.76 3.91 7.87
C VAL A 60 -3.81 3.30 8.80
N ILE A 61 -3.36 2.65 9.87
CA ILE A 61 -4.25 2.07 10.89
C ILE A 61 -5.08 3.17 11.59
N ARG A 62 -4.44 4.28 11.97
CA ARG A 62 -5.11 5.44 12.56
C ARG A 62 -6.08 6.07 11.57
N TYR A 63 -5.68 6.22 10.32
CA TYR A 63 -6.55 6.73 9.25
C TYR A 63 -7.80 5.86 9.08
N ARG A 64 -7.67 4.53 9.05
CA ARG A 64 -8.79 3.59 9.00
C ARG A 64 -9.78 3.79 10.16
N ALA A 65 -9.26 4.03 11.36
CA ALA A 65 -10.10 4.35 12.51
C ALA A 65 -10.81 5.70 12.35
N MET A 66 -10.12 6.72 11.80
CA MET A 66 -10.71 8.05 11.56
C MET A 66 -11.84 8.01 10.54
N ILE A 67 -11.67 7.33 9.40
CA ILE A 67 -12.72 7.27 8.37
C ILE A 67 -13.95 6.49 8.80
N GLY A 68 -13.83 5.57 9.76
CA GLY A 68 -14.97 4.88 10.37
C GLY A 68 -15.90 5.79 11.18
N GLU A 69 -15.42 6.97 11.58
CA GLU A 69 -16.20 7.99 12.30
C GLU A 69 -16.75 9.08 11.37
N ILE A 70 -16.37 9.08 10.09
CA ILE A 70 -16.87 10.05 9.10
C ILE A 70 -18.22 9.57 8.57
N GLU A 71 -19.27 10.36 8.84
CA GLU A 71 -20.61 10.10 8.31
C GLU A 71 -20.59 10.11 6.77
N ASP A 72 -21.26 9.13 6.17
CA ASP A 72 -21.38 8.96 4.72
C ASP A 72 -20.05 8.86 3.95
N PHE A 73 -18.95 8.46 4.59
CA PHE A 73 -17.66 8.25 3.91
C PHE A 73 -17.76 7.27 2.72
N ASP A 74 -18.64 6.26 2.81
CA ASP A 74 -18.87 5.31 1.73
C ASP A 74 -19.40 5.97 0.44
N SER A 75 -20.06 7.12 0.57
CA SER A 75 -20.58 7.89 -0.57
C SER A 75 -19.48 8.67 -1.32
N TYR A 76 -18.31 8.86 -0.71
CA TYR A 76 -17.21 9.59 -1.32
C TYR A 76 -16.75 8.88 -2.59
N THR A 77 -16.49 9.64 -3.63
CA THR A 77 -15.88 9.19 -4.87
C THR A 77 -14.46 8.65 -4.65
N ILE A 78 -13.90 7.95 -5.64
CA ILE A 78 -12.52 7.47 -5.57
C ILE A 78 -11.55 8.64 -5.42
N ALA A 79 -11.76 9.77 -6.12
CA ALA A 79 -10.88 10.92 -5.96
C ALA A 79 -10.94 11.51 -4.55
N GLU A 80 -12.14 11.63 -3.98
CA GLU A 80 -12.34 12.12 -2.60
C GLU A 80 -11.70 11.20 -1.57
N LYS A 81 -11.89 9.87 -1.68
CA LYS A 81 -11.27 8.90 -0.75
C LYS A 81 -9.74 8.94 -0.82
N LEU A 82 -9.16 8.99 -2.03
CA LEU A 82 -7.71 9.02 -2.22
C LEU A 82 -7.08 10.35 -1.80
N SER A 83 -7.72 11.48 -2.10
CA SER A 83 -7.24 12.80 -1.68
C SER A 83 -7.34 12.97 -0.16
N ASN A 84 -8.46 12.58 0.45
CA ASN A 84 -8.62 12.56 1.90
C ASN A 84 -7.53 11.72 2.58
N PHE A 85 -7.22 10.54 2.03
CA PHE A 85 -6.12 9.71 2.50
C PHE A 85 -4.78 10.44 2.43
N CYS A 86 -4.43 11.02 1.28
CA CYS A 86 -3.15 11.70 1.11
C CYS A 86 -2.99 12.87 2.09
N TYR A 87 -4.01 13.73 2.18
CA TYR A 87 -3.97 14.93 3.01
C TYR A 87 -3.90 14.58 4.50
N THR A 88 -4.72 13.63 4.95
CA THR A 88 -4.71 13.20 6.35
C THR A 88 -3.37 12.58 6.75
N LEU A 89 -2.75 11.79 5.86
CA LEU A 89 -1.43 11.24 6.17
C LEU A 89 -0.31 12.29 6.13
N PHE A 90 -0.37 13.27 5.23
CA PHE A 90 0.57 14.39 5.25
C PHE A 90 0.47 15.16 6.56
N ASP A 91 -0.74 15.46 7.04
CA ASP A 91 -0.96 16.15 8.31
C ASP A 91 -0.39 15.35 9.49
N MET A 92 -0.69 14.04 9.57
CA MET A 92 -0.13 13.18 10.62
C MET A 92 1.40 13.02 10.55
N MET A 93 1.98 13.12 9.35
CA MET A 93 3.43 13.12 9.16
C MET A 93 4.06 14.46 9.53
N ASP A 94 3.37 15.57 9.29
CA ASP A 94 3.84 16.91 9.65
C ASP A 94 3.94 17.08 11.17
N ASP A 95 3.02 16.49 11.94
CA ASP A 95 3.09 16.41 13.41
C ASP A 95 4.43 15.83 13.93
N ARG A 96 5.06 14.95 13.13
CA ARG A 96 6.34 14.30 13.43
C ARG A 96 7.40 14.61 12.37
N ARG A 97 7.35 15.79 11.75
CA ARG A 97 8.16 16.15 10.57
C ARG A 97 9.64 15.81 10.65
N ALA A 98 10.31 16.21 11.73
CA ALA A 98 11.75 15.96 11.91
C ALA A 98 12.10 14.46 11.89
N PHE A 99 11.22 13.62 12.44
CA PHE A 99 11.39 12.17 12.39
C PHE A 99 11.15 11.62 10.98
N VAL A 100 10.12 12.11 10.28
CA VAL A 100 9.78 11.65 8.92
C VAL A 100 10.88 12.02 7.93
N GLU A 101 11.37 13.27 7.97
CA GLU A 101 12.47 13.75 7.13
C GLU A 101 13.74 12.90 7.29
N ASP A 102 14.05 12.47 8.52
CA ASP A 102 15.24 11.66 8.78
C ASP A 102 15.06 10.16 8.45
N THR A 103 13.83 9.64 8.50
CA THR A 103 13.61 8.17 8.45
C THR A 103 12.90 7.66 7.21
N PHE A 104 12.11 8.49 6.51
CA PHE A 104 11.28 8.04 5.39
C PHE A 104 12.13 7.42 4.27
N GLU A 105 13.22 8.08 3.90
CA GLU A 105 14.10 7.57 2.85
C GLU A 105 14.82 6.28 3.25
N LYS A 106 15.14 6.14 4.55
CA LYS A 106 15.81 4.96 5.10
C LYS A 106 14.91 3.75 5.15
N TYR A 107 13.62 3.94 5.43
CA TYR A 107 12.69 2.84 5.74
C TYR A 107 11.71 2.54 4.61
N GLU A 108 11.18 3.54 3.92
CA GLU A 108 10.01 3.38 3.05
C GLU A 108 10.25 3.74 1.57
N TRP A 109 11.31 4.48 1.24
CA TRP A 109 11.54 4.96 -0.14
C TRP A 109 11.90 3.87 -1.15
N LYS A 110 12.59 2.80 -0.73
CA LYS A 110 13.09 1.77 -1.65
C LYS A 110 11.95 1.14 -2.47
N CYS A 111 11.98 1.30 -3.79
CA CYS A 111 10.90 0.83 -4.67
C CYS A 111 10.61 -0.68 -4.57
N THR A 112 11.60 -1.49 -4.19
CA THR A 112 11.47 -2.96 -4.08
C THR A 112 11.03 -3.45 -2.70
N SER A 113 10.89 -2.58 -1.70
CA SER A 113 10.48 -3.02 -0.36
C SER A 113 8.97 -3.20 -0.27
N ASN A 114 8.52 -4.40 0.12
CA ASN A 114 7.14 -4.66 0.57
C ASN A 114 7.08 -4.51 2.10
N THR A 115 7.16 -3.27 2.58
CA THR A 115 7.03 -2.94 4.00
C THR A 115 5.58 -3.11 4.48
N GLU A 116 5.40 -3.27 5.80
CA GLU A 116 4.07 -3.29 6.42
C GLU A 116 3.26 -2.05 6.04
N PHE A 117 3.88 -0.86 6.02
CA PHE A 117 3.25 0.38 5.58
C PHE A 117 2.69 0.30 4.16
N ARG A 118 3.52 -0.17 3.22
CA ARG A 118 3.15 -0.33 1.81
C ARG A 118 2.00 -1.33 1.64
N ASN A 119 2.00 -2.41 2.40
CA ASN A 119 0.91 -3.39 2.36
C ASN A 119 -0.39 -2.78 2.92
N GLU A 120 -0.34 -2.08 4.06
CA GLU A 120 -1.51 -1.40 4.62
C GLU A 120 -2.12 -0.36 3.65
N ILE A 121 -1.29 0.39 2.92
CA ILE A 121 -1.74 1.31 1.86
C ILE A 121 -2.46 0.54 0.74
N LYS A 122 -1.87 -0.55 0.28
CA LYS A 122 -2.42 -1.38 -0.80
C LYS A 122 -3.78 -1.95 -0.40
N ASP A 123 -3.87 -2.51 0.79
CA ASP A 123 -5.11 -3.10 1.31
C ASP A 123 -6.19 -2.04 1.46
N LEU A 124 -5.82 -0.82 1.90
CA LEU A 124 -6.77 0.30 1.97
C LEU A 124 -7.29 0.69 0.59
N PHE A 125 -6.41 0.74 -0.42
CA PHE A 125 -6.83 1.03 -1.78
C PHE A 125 -7.68 -0.10 -2.37
N ILE A 126 -7.41 -1.37 -2.06
CA ILE A 126 -8.30 -2.46 -2.45
C ILE A 126 -9.70 -2.23 -1.86
N ASP A 127 -9.81 -1.88 -0.57
CA ASP A 127 -11.09 -1.60 0.08
C ASP A 127 -11.83 -0.43 -0.60
N PHE A 128 -11.14 0.66 -0.91
CA PHE A 128 -11.75 1.83 -1.56
C PHE A 128 -12.37 1.50 -2.91
N PHE A 129 -11.69 0.68 -3.72
CA PHE A 129 -12.14 0.37 -5.07
C PHE A 129 -13.18 -0.77 -5.05
N THR A 130 -13.00 -1.79 -4.23
CA THR A 130 -13.94 -2.93 -4.19
C THR A 130 -15.30 -2.59 -3.57
N THR A 131 -15.38 -1.52 -2.77
CA THR A 131 -16.63 -1.04 -2.17
C THR A 131 -17.34 0.04 -2.99
N ASP A 132 -16.74 0.54 -4.08
CA ASP A 132 -17.31 1.60 -4.89
C ASP A 132 -18.12 1.07 -6.09
N GLY A 133 -19.44 1.15 -5.99
CA GLY A 133 -20.36 0.69 -7.04
C GLY A 133 -20.38 1.54 -8.32
N ARG A 134 -19.64 2.65 -8.41
CA ARG A 134 -19.56 3.51 -9.61
C ARG A 134 -18.45 3.09 -10.57
N ILE A 135 -17.55 2.19 -10.15
CA ILE A 135 -16.47 1.70 -10.99
C ILE A 135 -17.06 1.01 -12.24
N ALA A 136 -16.53 1.39 -13.39
CA ALA A 136 -16.95 0.85 -14.68
C ALA A 136 -16.68 -0.66 -14.74
N THR A 137 -17.60 -1.45 -15.31
CA THR A 137 -17.42 -2.90 -15.40
C THR A 137 -16.17 -3.27 -16.20
N SER A 138 -15.85 -2.50 -17.25
CA SER A 138 -14.61 -2.70 -18.01
C SER A 138 -13.34 -2.33 -17.23
N ALA A 139 -13.44 -1.51 -16.19
CA ALA A 139 -12.28 -1.18 -15.36
C ALA A 139 -11.76 -2.40 -14.59
N GLY A 140 -12.63 -3.37 -14.31
CA GLY A 140 -12.25 -4.65 -13.71
C GLY A 140 -11.21 -5.45 -14.51
N PHE A 141 -11.00 -5.16 -15.80
CA PHE A 141 -9.97 -5.83 -16.61
C PHE A 141 -8.54 -5.33 -16.33
N PHE A 142 -8.36 -4.10 -15.81
CA PHE A 142 -7.04 -3.57 -15.48
C PHE A 142 -6.87 -3.28 -13.99
N ILE A 143 -7.96 -3.20 -13.21
CA ILE A 143 -7.92 -3.11 -11.75
C ILE A 143 -7.57 -4.50 -11.19
N GLY A 144 -6.28 -4.73 -10.96
CA GLY A 144 -5.74 -5.95 -10.35
C GLY A 144 -4.53 -5.64 -9.48
N ASP A 145 -3.76 -6.67 -9.11
CA ASP A 145 -2.63 -6.53 -8.19
C ASP A 145 -1.62 -5.47 -8.64
N LEU A 146 -1.25 -5.47 -9.92
CA LEU A 146 -0.33 -4.51 -10.52
C LEU A 146 -0.85 -3.07 -10.42
N PHE A 147 -2.15 -2.86 -10.58
CA PHE A 147 -2.77 -1.55 -10.43
C PHE A 147 -2.67 -1.05 -9.00
N TYR A 148 -3.04 -1.86 -8.00
CA TYR A 148 -2.93 -1.49 -6.59
C TYR A 148 -1.47 -1.30 -6.14
N SER A 149 -0.57 -2.18 -6.60
CA SER A 149 0.87 -2.07 -6.37
C SER A 149 1.44 -0.78 -6.98
N SER A 150 0.93 -0.35 -8.13
CA SER A 150 1.27 0.92 -8.77
C SER A 150 0.73 2.11 -7.98
N LEU A 151 -0.56 2.11 -7.58
CA LEU A 151 -1.15 3.17 -6.77
C LEU A 151 -0.41 3.38 -5.45
N ARG A 152 -0.13 2.30 -4.73
CA ARG A 152 0.71 2.32 -3.52
C ARG A 152 2.06 2.96 -3.78
N THR A 153 2.69 2.63 -4.90
CA THR A 153 4.00 3.19 -5.27
C THR A 153 3.89 4.68 -5.58
N GLN A 154 2.85 5.10 -6.30
CA GLN A 154 2.57 6.51 -6.56
C GLN A 154 2.37 7.30 -5.26
N TYR A 155 1.67 6.72 -4.28
CA TYR A 155 1.53 7.36 -2.97
C TYR A 155 2.89 7.56 -2.28
N VAL A 156 3.78 6.57 -2.29
CA VAL A 156 5.15 6.73 -1.74
C VAL A 156 5.94 7.83 -2.48
N PHE A 157 5.76 7.96 -3.80
CA PHE A 157 6.31 9.09 -4.56
C PHE A 157 5.72 10.43 -4.12
N LEU A 158 4.42 10.50 -3.85
CA LEU A 158 3.77 11.70 -3.33
C LEU A 158 4.33 12.11 -1.97
N VAL A 159 4.59 11.18 -1.06
CA VAL A 159 5.24 11.50 0.23
C VAL A 159 6.64 12.06 0.02
N LYS A 160 7.44 11.48 -0.88
CA LYS A 160 8.76 12.02 -1.22
C LYS A 160 8.67 13.43 -1.81
N PHE A 161 7.73 13.63 -2.73
CA PHE A 161 7.47 14.93 -3.33
C PHE A 161 7.05 15.97 -2.28
N TRP A 162 6.16 15.61 -1.35
CA TRP A 162 5.72 16.45 -0.23
C TRP A 162 6.86 16.87 0.70
N LEU A 163 7.75 15.94 1.03
CA LEU A 163 8.94 16.22 1.83
C LEU A 163 9.85 17.25 1.14
N GLU A 164 9.97 17.19 -0.18
CA GLU A 164 10.84 18.04 -1.00
C GLU A 164 10.16 19.32 -1.52
N ASP A 165 8.86 19.48 -1.33
CA ASP A 165 8.10 20.61 -1.86
C ASP A 165 8.36 21.90 -1.07
N GLU A 166 9.16 22.81 -1.62
CA GLU A 166 9.47 24.11 -1.01
C GLU A 166 8.44 25.22 -1.35
N SER A 167 7.32 24.88 -2.01
CA SER A 167 6.25 25.86 -2.25
C SER A 167 5.53 26.27 -0.97
N GLU A 168 4.92 27.46 -1.00
CA GLU A 168 4.10 27.97 0.10
C GLU A 168 2.97 26.97 0.39
N ASP A 169 2.84 26.60 1.67
CA ASP A 169 1.86 25.62 2.16
C ASP A 169 1.77 24.31 1.34
N LYS A 170 2.87 23.88 0.71
CA LYS A 170 2.92 22.66 -0.12
C LYS A 170 1.92 22.65 -1.29
N GLU A 171 1.61 23.83 -1.84
CA GLU A 171 0.64 24.00 -2.94
C GLU A 171 0.91 23.04 -4.12
N ARG A 172 2.18 22.82 -4.48
CA ARG A 172 2.52 21.93 -5.60
C ARG A 172 2.16 20.48 -5.31
N THR A 173 2.36 20.03 -4.07
CA THR A 173 1.98 18.68 -3.63
C THR A 173 0.49 18.50 -3.71
N PHE A 174 -0.29 19.44 -3.14
CA PHE A 174 -1.75 19.36 -3.17
C PHE A 174 -2.29 19.38 -4.60
N ALA A 175 -1.76 20.26 -5.45
CA ALA A 175 -2.12 20.29 -6.86
C ALA A 175 -1.77 18.99 -7.61
N LEU A 176 -0.69 18.29 -7.21
CA LEU A 176 -0.33 17.00 -7.80
C LEU A 176 -1.27 15.89 -7.33
N VAL A 177 -1.64 15.87 -6.05
CA VAL A 177 -2.62 14.92 -5.51
C VAL A 177 -3.95 15.08 -6.25
N ASP A 178 -4.51 16.30 -6.32
CA ASP A 178 -5.79 16.56 -6.98
C ASP A 178 -5.80 16.10 -8.45
N LYS A 179 -4.70 16.36 -9.18
CA LYS A 179 -4.57 15.92 -10.57
C LYS A 179 -4.50 14.41 -10.69
N LEU A 180 -3.73 13.76 -9.81
CA LEU A 180 -3.55 12.32 -9.84
C LEU A 180 -4.85 11.60 -9.48
N THR A 181 -5.51 12.01 -8.40
CA THR A 181 -6.74 11.37 -7.92
C THR A 181 -7.90 11.61 -8.89
N GLY A 182 -8.02 12.82 -9.45
CA GLY A 182 -8.98 13.11 -10.52
C GLY A 182 -8.74 12.27 -11.77
N PHE A 183 -7.49 12.10 -12.20
CA PHE A 183 -7.15 11.23 -13.32
C PHE A 183 -7.51 9.75 -13.06
N ILE A 184 -7.19 9.24 -11.86
CA ILE A 184 -7.52 7.87 -11.48
C ILE A 184 -9.04 7.68 -11.50
N GLU A 185 -9.80 8.61 -10.93
CA GLU A 185 -11.26 8.58 -10.94
C GLU A 185 -11.82 8.56 -12.37
N GLU A 186 -11.39 9.50 -13.22
CA GLU A 186 -11.78 9.52 -14.62
C GLU A 186 -11.49 8.19 -15.29
N LEU A 187 -10.31 7.60 -15.05
CA LEU A 187 -9.91 6.34 -15.64
C LEU A 187 -10.80 5.16 -15.18
N VAL A 188 -11.18 5.08 -13.91
CA VAL A 188 -11.98 3.96 -13.38
C VAL A 188 -13.49 4.14 -13.50
N TYR A 189 -13.98 5.38 -13.63
CA TYR A 189 -15.40 5.68 -13.88
C TYR A 189 -15.72 5.86 -15.38
N SER A 190 -14.71 5.95 -16.25
CA SER A 190 -14.92 6.27 -17.67
C SER A 190 -15.67 5.17 -18.42
N LYS A 191 -16.87 5.54 -18.86
CA LYS A 191 -17.66 4.79 -19.84
C LYS A 191 -17.00 4.73 -21.24
N ILE A 192 -15.95 5.52 -21.50
CA ILE A 192 -15.19 5.41 -22.75
C ILE A 192 -14.38 4.12 -22.74
N VAL A 193 -13.87 3.70 -21.58
CA VAL A 193 -13.26 2.38 -21.42
C VAL A 193 -14.30 1.30 -21.71
N ASP A 194 -15.52 1.42 -21.15
CA ASP A 194 -16.62 0.47 -21.43
C ASP A 194 -16.94 0.40 -22.93
N LYS A 195 -17.13 1.55 -23.57
CA LYS A 195 -17.46 1.62 -25.00
C LYS A 195 -16.31 1.15 -25.90
N GLY A 196 -15.07 1.44 -25.53
CA GLY A 196 -13.88 0.97 -26.24
C GLY A 196 -13.75 -0.55 -26.16
N PHE A 197 -14.00 -1.11 -24.98
CA PHE A 197 -14.03 -2.55 -24.76
C PHE A 197 -15.18 -3.24 -25.50
N ASP A 198 -16.40 -2.68 -25.43
CA ASP A 198 -17.56 -3.17 -26.18
C ASP A 198 -17.31 -3.14 -27.70
N LEU A 199 -16.66 -2.08 -28.20
CA LEU A 199 -16.26 -1.96 -29.59
C LEU A 199 -15.22 -3.01 -29.98
N ALA A 200 -14.22 -3.27 -29.13
CA ALA A 200 -13.22 -4.30 -29.36
C ALA A 200 -13.87 -5.70 -29.41
N LYS A 201 -14.71 -6.02 -28.43
CA LYS A 201 -15.48 -7.27 -28.38
C LYS A 201 -16.37 -7.44 -29.61
N TYR A 202 -17.09 -6.38 -29.99
CA TYR A 202 -17.92 -6.38 -31.18
C TYR A 202 -17.07 -6.61 -32.44
N SER A 203 -15.95 -5.91 -32.59
CA SER A 203 -15.05 -6.06 -33.74
C SER A 203 -14.50 -7.49 -33.85
N VAL A 204 -14.06 -8.08 -32.73
CA VAL A 204 -13.62 -9.49 -32.68
C VAL A 204 -14.76 -10.44 -33.10
N SER A 205 -15.97 -10.23 -32.59
CA SER A 205 -17.14 -11.06 -32.91
C SER A 205 -17.66 -10.89 -34.35
N ALA A 206 -17.57 -9.68 -34.91
CA ALA A 206 -18.13 -9.31 -36.20
C ALA A 206 -17.19 -9.61 -37.37
N PHE A 207 -15.86 -9.52 -37.15
CA PHE A 207 -14.87 -9.70 -38.21
C PHE A 207 -14.21 -11.07 -38.23
N GLY A 208 -14.52 -11.97 -37.30
CA GLY A 208 -14.17 -13.39 -37.40
C GLY A 208 -12.68 -13.65 -37.68
N PHE A 209 -11.78 -12.98 -36.96
CA PHE A 209 -10.33 -13.14 -37.10
C PHE A 209 -9.86 -14.43 -36.40
N SER A 210 -10.18 -15.59 -36.96
CA SER A 210 -9.96 -16.91 -36.36
C SER A 210 -8.49 -17.35 -36.23
N GLN A 211 -7.53 -16.44 -36.35
CA GLN A 211 -6.09 -16.71 -36.14
C GLN A 211 -5.43 -15.77 -35.12
N GLN A 212 -6.07 -14.68 -34.71
CA GLN A 212 -5.55 -13.75 -33.68
C GLN A 212 -6.27 -13.91 -32.32
N VAL A 213 -7.24 -14.82 -32.22
CA VAL A 213 -7.97 -15.07 -30.97
C VAL A 213 -7.11 -15.82 -29.97
N GLU A 214 -6.19 -16.70 -30.40
CA GLU A 214 -5.18 -17.28 -29.50
C GLU A 214 -4.22 -16.19 -29.01
N ASP A 215 -3.61 -15.41 -29.92
CA ASP A 215 -2.69 -14.31 -29.52
C ASP A 215 -3.33 -13.25 -28.62
N PHE A 216 -4.60 -12.89 -28.85
CA PHE A 216 -5.29 -11.92 -27.99
C PHE A 216 -5.72 -12.54 -26.66
N ASN A 217 -6.18 -13.79 -26.65
CA ASN A 217 -6.52 -14.49 -25.42
C ASN A 217 -5.28 -14.81 -24.59
N GLU A 218 -4.15 -15.14 -25.23
CA GLU A 218 -2.82 -15.29 -24.63
C GLU A 218 -2.26 -13.96 -24.12
N TRP A 219 -2.42 -12.88 -24.88
CA TRP A 219 -2.04 -11.54 -24.43
C TRP A 219 -2.87 -11.08 -23.22
N VAL A 220 -4.18 -11.36 -23.21
CA VAL A 220 -5.04 -11.11 -22.05
C VAL A 220 -4.70 -12.05 -20.89
N SER A 221 -4.49 -13.36 -21.13
CA SER A 221 -4.16 -14.32 -20.06
C SER A 221 -2.76 -14.08 -19.48
N SER A 222 -1.82 -13.55 -20.26
CA SER A 222 -0.50 -13.13 -19.77
C SER A 222 -0.55 -11.99 -18.75
N TRP A 223 -1.66 -11.26 -18.68
CA TRP A 223 -1.90 -10.27 -17.62
C TRP A 223 -2.43 -10.90 -16.32
N PHE A 224 -2.83 -12.16 -16.38
CA PHE A 224 -3.36 -12.95 -15.26
C PHE A 224 -2.45 -14.10 -14.83
N GLU A 225 -1.40 -14.42 -15.60
CA GLU A 225 -0.37 -15.40 -15.23
C GLU A 225 0.79 -14.72 -14.50
N ASP A 226 0.65 -14.57 -13.18
CA ASP A 226 1.77 -14.50 -12.25
C ASP A 226 1.30 -15.06 -10.88
N GLU A 227 1.19 -16.38 -10.79
CA GLU A 227 1.46 -17.08 -9.53
C GLU A 227 2.84 -17.73 -9.66
N HIS A 228 3.79 -17.27 -8.85
CA HIS A 228 5.03 -17.98 -8.62
C HIS A 228 4.72 -19.34 -7.98
N GLU A 229 4.71 -20.42 -8.76
CA GLU A 229 4.97 -21.75 -8.21
C GLU A 229 6.46 -21.81 -7.84
N VAL A 230 6.73 -21.66 -6.55
CA VAL A 230 8.01 -22.06 -5.95
C VAL A 230 8.01 -23.59 -5.93
N GLU A 231 8.58 -24.23 -6.94
CA GLU A 231 8.91 -25.65 -6.88
C GLU A 231 9.99 -25.84 -5.80
N ILE A 232 9.59 -26.45 -4.68
CA ILE A 232 10.52 -27.01 -3.71
C ILE A 232 10.97 -28.35 -4.29
N GLU A 233 12.20 -28.41 -4.81
CA GLU A 233 12.86 -29.68 -5.13
C GLU A 233 12.98 -30.52 -3.85
N ILE A 234 12.20 -31.58 -3.76
CA ILE A 234 12.48 -32.70 -2.87
C ILE A 234 13.35 -33.66 -3.67
N THR A 235 14.66 -33.66 -3.38
CA THR A 235 15.57 -34.72 -3.83
C THR A 235 15.25 -36.01 -3.08
N ASP A 236 14.66 -36.98 -3.76
CA ASP A 236 14.68 -38.38 -3.33
C ASP A 236 15.77 -39.09 -4.14
N GLU A 237 16.80 -39.57 -3.43
CA GLU A 237 17.87 -40.42 -3.93
C GLU A 237 17.28 -41.73 -4.48
N GLU A 238 17.58 -42.07 -5.74
CA GLU A 238 17.24 -43.35 -6.34
C GLU A 238 18.07 -44.49 -5.72
N ASP A 239 17.35 -45.55 -5.33
CA ASP A 239 17.89 -46.86 -4.98
C ASP A 239 18.64 -47.49 -6.17
N GLU A 240 19.96 -47.70 -6.04
CA GLU A 240 20.69 -48.67 -6.88
C GLU A 240 20.56 -50.08 -6.26
N GLU A 241 19.78 -50.92 -6.93
CA GLU A 241 19.76 -52.37 -6.73
C GLU A 241 21.12 -52.99 -7.09
N THR A 242 21.78 -53.60 -6.09
CA THR A 242 22.85 -54.59 -6.30
C THR A 242 22.24 -55.97 -6.47
N GLU A 243 22.29 -56.55 -7.67
CA GLU A 243 22.13 -57.99 -7.89
C GLU A 243 23.48 -58.71 -7.71
N ASP A 244 23.52 -59.64 -6.76
CA ASP A 244 24.55 -60.66 -6.59
C ASP A 244 24.35 -61.81 -7.62
N GLU A 245 25.30 -62.03 -8.53
CA GLU A 245 25.91 -63.35 -8.89
C GLU A 245 27.08 -63.21 -9.88
#